data_AF-A0A7X7YWQ1-F1
#
_entry.id   AF-A0A7X7YWQ1-F1
#
_cell.length_a   1.000
_cell.length_b   1.000
_cell.length_c   1.000
_cell.angle_alpha   90.00
_cell.angle_beta   90.00
_cell.angle_gamma   90.00
#
_symmetry.space_group_name_H-M   'P 1'
#
loop_
_entity.id
_entity.type
_entity.pdbx_description
1 polymer ?
#
loop_
_entity_poly.entity_id
_entity_poly.type
_entity_poly.pdbx_seq_one_letter_code
_entity_poly.pdbx_strand_id
1 'polypeptide(L)'
;MVPLKSCRLWSPEAPFLYKLKLSTGADSAETRFGMRSFRFDRESGRAVLNGKPYFMRGTNVCAYRFFEDAERGDRPWRESWVRRLHQKFKSMHWNSIRYCIGFPPEIWYDIADEEGFLIQDEFPIWTLSEDPEKVQAEKIAPEYVEWMRERWNHPCVVIWDAQNESNTAETGKALNTVRHMDLSNRPWDNGWAEPQSEADCVEAHPYLMINLFNPSWGESKVKTLADMANVSGVLSLNAAQRKLKLPIIINEYAWLWLNRDGTTTCLTGPVYEKLLGPNSTTEQRRELYAKYLAAKTEFWRAHRACAGVLHFCGLGYSRSGDKPRPEGGATSDHFINMEKLKFEPLFEKHLRDAFSPVGIMLDYWGQDLPAGREVGIKAIAINDLYDAWRGTMRVTLAKNGKTVVSRDIPCTIEGLGSKDLSCALPVPSEPGDYVMTAALIARGGKPVRSIRDAKVVEANQ
;
A
#
# COMPACT_ATOMS: atom_id res chain seq x y z
N MET A 1 -30.16 -24.56 -2.99
CA MET A 1 -29.83 -23.13 -2.78
C MET A 1 -31.05 -22.42 -2.22
N VAL A 2 -30.86 -21.54 -1.22
CA VAL A 2 -31.93 -20.69 -0.69
C VAL A 2 -31.86 -19.32 -1.39
N PRO A 3 -32.82 -18.95 -2.25
CA PRO A 3 -32.76 -17.69 -2.98
C PRO A 3 -33.03 -16.49 -2.05
N LEU A 4 -32.16 -15.48 -2.11
CA LEU A 4 -32.33 -14.21 -1.41
C LEU A 4 -32.69 -13.11 -2.43
N LYS A 5 -33.94 -12.65 -2.39
CA LYS A 5 -34.41 -11.55 -3.25
C LYS A 5 -33.88 -10.21 -2.75
N SER A 6 -33.53 -9.30 -3.67
CA SER A 6 -33.06 -7.94 -3.36
C SER A 6 -31.91 -7.90 -2.35
N CYS A 7 -30.91 -8.76 -2.57
CA CYS A 7 -29.76 -8.89 -1.69
C CYS A 7 -28.99 -7.57 -1.55
N ARG A 8 -28.65 -7.20 -0.31
CA ARG A 8 -27.79 -6.06 0.00
C ARG A 8 -26.34 -6.52 -0.10
N LEU A 9 -25.61 -5.96 -1.06
CA LEU A 9 -24.22 -6.32 -1.27
C LEU A 9 -23.33 -5.65 -0.21
N TRP A 10 -22.33 -6.39 0.25
CA TRP A 10 -21.25 -5.90 1.09
C TRP A 10 -20.20 -5.19 0.23
N SER A 11 -19.70 -4.04 0.70
CA SER A 11 -18.49 -3.38 0.19
C SER A 11 -17.79 -2.62 1.32
N PRO A 12 -16.53 -2.18 1.12
CA PRO A 12 -15.83 -1.33 2.09
C PRO A 12 -16.56 -0.04 2.50
N GLU A 13 -17.41 0.50 1.63
CA GLU A 13 -18.25 1.69 1.89
C GLU A 13 -19.63 1.35 2.46
N ALA A 14 -20.11 0.13 2.23
CA ALA A 14 -21.40 -0.36 2.71
C ALA A 14 -21.25 -1.79 3.27
N PRO A 15 -20.65 -1.94 4.47
CA PRO A 15 -20.28 -3.24 5.06
C PRO A 15 -21.49 -3.98 5.67
N PHE A 16 -22.53 -4.23 4.88
CA PHE A 16 -23.72 -4.92 5.36
C PHE A 16 -23.46 -6.42 5.56
N LEU A 17 -23.76 -6.92 6.75
CA LEU A 17 -23.59 -8.33 7.13
C LEU A 17 -24.94 -8.99 7.39
N TYR A 18 -25.09 -10.18 6.84
CA TYR A 18 -26.14 -11.12 7.20
C TYR A 18 -25.67 -12.01 8.36
N LYS A 19 -26.64 -12.65 9.02
CA LYS A 19 -26.41 -13.61 10.09
C LYS A 19 -27.19 -14.87 9.78
N LEU A 20 -26.49 -15.98 9.65
CA LEU A 20 -27.07 -17.32 9.51
C LEU A 20 -27.07 -17.98 10.88
N LYS A 21 -28.24 -18.44 11.31
CA LYS A 21 -28.42 -19.25 12.52
C LYS A 21 -28.99 -20.60 12.12
N LEU A 22 -28.25 -21.65 12.46
CA LEU A 22 -28.65 -23.03 12.22
C LEU A 22 -28.89 -23.68 13.58
N SER A 23 -30.02 -24.37 13.73
CA SER A 23 -30.34 -25.11 14.94
C SER A 23 -30.90 -26.47 14.57
N THR A 24 -30.45 -27.46 15.33
CA THR A 24 -30.96 -28.83 15.34
C THR A 24 -31.54 -29.13 16.72
N GLY A 25 -32.08 -30.33 16.93
CA GLY A 25 -32.52 -30.75 18.26
C GLY A 25 -31.38 -30.93 19.29
N ALA A 26 -30.13 -31.00 18.84
CA ALA A 26 -28.97 -31.30 19.69
C ALA A 26 -27.96 -30.13 19.80
N ASP A 27 -27.95 -29.21 18.83
CA ASP A 27 -26.93 -28.17 18.73
C ASP A 27 -27.42 -26.94 17.94
N SER A 28 -26.74 -25.81 18.11
CA SER A 28 -26.97 -24.58 17.34
C SER A 28 -25.67 -23.84 17.05
N ALA A 29 -25.56 -23.31 15.83
CA ALA A 29 -24.43 -22.50 15.40
C ALA A 29 -24.90 -21.19 14.75
N GLU A 30 -24.09 -20.15 14.89
CA GLU A 30 -24.32 -18.84 14.28
C GLU A 30 -23.06 -18.39 13.54
N THR A 31 -23.23 -17.81 12.36
CA THR A 31 -22.13 -17.19 11.61
C THR A 31 -22.60 -15.94 10.89
N ARG A 32 -21.69 -14.99 10.69
CA ARG A 32 -21.92 -13.78 9.91
C ARG A 32 -21.30 -13.92 8.54
N PHE A 33 -21.94 -13.33 7.54
CA PHE A 33 -21.42 -13.34 6.17
C PHE A 33 -21.89 -12.11 5.41
N GLY A 34 -21.13 -11.72 4.38
CA GLY A 34 -21.49 -10.64 3.47
C GLY A 34 -21.67 -11.14 2.04
N MET A 35 -22.62 -10.55 1.33
CA MET A 35 -22.90 -10.91 -0.05
C MET A 35 -22.10 -10.02 -0.99
N ARG A 36 -21.10 -10.57 -1.66
CA ARG A 36 -20.26 -9.82 -2.61
C ARG A 36 -19.64 -10.73 -3.64
N SER A 37 -19.28 -10.18 -4.79
CA SER A 37 -18.42 -10.83 -5.77
C SER A 37 -17.09 -10.07 -5.87
N PHE A 38 -15.97 -10.78 -5.86
CA PHE A 38 -14.64 -10.22 -6.09
C PHE A 38 -13.90 -11.07 -7.12
N ARG A 39 -13.22 -10.42 -8.07
CA ARG A 39 -12.31 -11.07 -9.03
C ARG A 39 -11.31 -10.06 -9.55
N PHE A 40 -10.32 -10.54 -10.29
CA PHE A 40 -9.49 -9.71 -11.14
C PHE A 40 -9.97 -9.75 -12.59
N ASP A 41 -9.89 -8.60 -13.27
CA ASP A 41 -10.07 -8.49 -14.71
C ASP A 41 -8.71 -8.39 -15.39
N ARG A 42 -8.39 -9.38 -16.23
CA ARG A 42 -7.10 -9.50 -16.91
C ARG A 42 -6.90 -8.47 -18.00
N GLU A 43 -7.98 -8.04 -18.64
CA GLU A 43 -7.90 -7.07 -19.74
C GLU A 43 -7.54 -5.69 -19.20
N SER A 44 -8.28 -5.20 -18.20
CA SER A 44 -7.99 -3.90 -17.59
C SER A 44 -6.86 -3.93 -16.54
N GLY A 45 -6.50 -5.11 -16.02
CA GLY A 45 -5.52 -5.24 -14.95
C GLY A 45 -6.04 -4.77 -13.59
N ARG A 46 -7.35 -4.82 -13.34
CA ARG A 46 -8.00 -4.26 -12.14
C ARG A 46 -8.74 -5.29 -11.31
N ALA A 47 -8.88 -5.02 -10.02
CA ALA A 47 -9.87 -5.71 -9.20
C ALA A 47 -11.29 -5.28 -9.62
N VAL A 48 -12.24 -6.19 -9.51
CA VAL A 48 -13.66 -5.96 -9.78
C VAL A 48 -14.47 -6.41 -8.58
N LEU A 49 -15.09 -5.45 -7.88
CA LEU A 49 -15.96 -5.69 -6.73
C LEU A 49 -17.41 -5.43 -7.13
N ASN A 50 -18.29 -6.40 -6.90
CA ASN A 50 -19.72 -6.29 -7.21
C ASN A 50 -20.01 -5.84 -8.66
N GLY A 51 -19.21 -6.35 -9.61
CA GLY A 51 -19.33 -6.05 -11.03
C GLY A 51 -18.71 -4.74 -11.49
N LYS A 52 -18.06 -3.96 -10.61
CA LYS A 52 -17.45 -2.66 -10.93
C LYS A 52 -15.95 -2.64 -10.69
N PRO A 53 -15.14 -1.97 -11.52
CA PRO A 53 -13.72 -1.79 -11.25
C PRO A 53 -13.49 -1.14 -9.89
N TYR A 54 -12.49 -1.60 -9.16
CA TYR A 54 -12.22 -1.17 -7.80
C TYR A 54 -10.72 -1.02 -7.58
N PHE A 55 -10.29 0.14 -7.08
CA PHE A 55 -8.88 0.42 -6.80
C PHE A 55 -8.54 0.07 -5.36
N MET A 56 -7.64 -0.89 -5.18
CA MET A 56 -7.15 -1.31 -3.87
C MET A 56 -6.04 -0.35 -3.40
N ARG A 57 -6.23 0.21 -2.20
CA ARG A 57 -5.30 1.14 -1.56
C ARG A 57 -5.15 0.73 -0.12
N GLY A 58 -3.93 0.50 0.33
CA GLY A 58 -3.81 -0.09 1.63
C GLY A 58 -2.44 -0.09 2.24
N THR A 59 -2.30 -1.01 3.18
CA THR A 59 -1.10 -1.20 3.96
C THR A 59 -0.97 -2.66 4.39
N ASN A 60 0.20 -3.01 4.90
CA ASN A 60 0.46 -4.33 5.49
C ASN A 60 0.34 -4.29 7.02
N VAL A 61 -0.12 -5.40 7.59
CA VAL A 61 -0.03 -5.71 9.02
C VAL A 61 0.82 -6.97 9.17
N CYS A 62 2.01 -6.82 9.71
CA CYS A 62 2.94 -7.93 9.94
C CYS A 62 2.61 -8.59 11.29
N ALA A 63 1.64 -9.51 11.33
CA ALA A 63 1.03 -9.93 12.59
C ALA A 63 2.05 -10.58 13.53
N TYR A 64 2.78 -11.63 13.11
CA TYR A 64 3.73 -12.29 14.02
C TYR A 64 4.86 -11.36 14.43
N ARG A 65 5.40 -10.53 13.53
CA ARG A 65 6.40 -9.52 13.91
C ARG A 65 5.86 -8.59 15.00
N PHE A 66 4.66 -8.06 14.84
CA PHE A 66 4.02 -7.22 15.85
C PHE A 66 3.76 -7.96 17.16
N PHE A 67 3.56 -9.27 17.15
CA PHE A 67 3.33 -10.07 18.35
C PHE A 67 4.59 -10.18 19.21
N GLU A 68 5.75 -10.08 18.58
CA GLU A 68 7.02 -10.04 19.27
C GLU A 68 7.42 -8.61 19.74
N ASP A 69 6.57 -7.61 19.55
CA ASP A 69 6.78 -6.24 20.02
C ASP A 69 6.35 -6.11 21.48
N ALA A 70 7.27 -5.72 22.37
CA ALA A 70 6.96 -5.55 23.79
C ALA A 70 5.91 -4.44 24.04
N GLU A 71 5.89 -3.39 23.21
CA GLU A 71 4.90 -2.31 23.33
C GLU A 71 3.49 -2.76 22.96
N ARG A 72 3.32 -3.89 22.26
CA ARG A 72 2.02 -4.43 21.88
C ARG A 72 1.10 -4.63 23.08
N GLY A 73 1.61 -5.22 24.17
CA GLY A 73 0.79 -5.61 25.33
C GLY A 73 -0.40 -6.50 24.96
N ASP A 74 -1.55 -6.26 25.61
CA ASP A 74 -2.80 -6.99 25.38
C ASP A 74 -3.64 -6.45 24.19
N ARG A 75 -3.18 -5.37 23.55
CA ARG A 75 -3.96 -4.57 22.61
C ARG A 75 -4.63 -5.36 21.49
N PRO A 76 -3.97 -6.35 20.87
CA PRO A 76 -4.55 -7.05 19.72
C PRO A 76 -5.70 -7.98 20.08
N TRP A 77 -5.93 -8.23 21.37
CA TRP A 77 -7.10 -8.95 21.86
C TRP A 77 -8.20 -8.02 22.38
N ARG A 78 -7.99 -6.69 22.37
CA ARG A 78 -9.01 -5.70 22.75
C ARG A 78 -9.78 -5.24 21.52
N GLU A 79 -11.03 -5.69 21.37
CA GLU A 79 -11.91 -5.32 20.25
C GLU A 79 -11.91 -3.80 19.97
N SER A 80 -12.05 -2.98 21.02
CA SER A 80 -12.08 -1.53 20.89
C SER A 80 -10.79 -0.94 20.33
N TRP A 81 -9.63 -1.53 20.61
CA TRP A 81 -8.36 -1.05 20.08
C TRP A 81 -8.21 -1.44 18.60
N VAL A 82 -8.55 -2.68 18.24
CA VAL A 82 -8.52 -3.17 16.86
C VAL A 82 -9.48 -2.36 15.97
N ARG A 83 -10.68 -2.05 16.48
CA ARG A 83 -11.64 -1.19 15.80
C ARG A 83 -11.08 0.21 15.55
N ARG A 84 -10.46 0.83 16.57
CA ARG A 84 -9.80 2.14 16.40
C ARG A 84 -8.62 2.07 15.44
N LEU A 85 -7.88 0.96 15.39
CA LEU A 85 -6.77 0.74 14.45
C LEU A 85 -7.31 0.74 13.01
N HIS A 86 -8.34 -0.05 12.75
CA HIS A 86 -9.00 -0.11 11.44
C HIS A 86 -9.60 1.25 11.05
N GLN A 87 -10.24 1.97 11.97
CA GLN A 87 -10.72 3.34 11.74
C GLN A 87 -9.58 4.32 11.46
N LYS A 88 -8.43 4.18 12.14
CA LYS A 88 -7.23 4.96 11.87
C LYS A 88 -6.69 4.68 10.47
N PHE A 89 -6.70 3.43 10.02
CA PHE A 89 -6.36 3.05 8.65
C PHE A 89 -7.35 3.64 7.62
N LYS A 90 -8.67 3.61 7.88
CA LYS A 90 -9.67 4.28 7.03
C LYS A 90 -9.40 5.78 6.91
N SER A 91 -8.92 6.43 7.97
CA SER A 91 -8.57 7.86 7.95
C SER A 91 -7.43 8.22 6.99
N MET A 92 -6.62 7.22 6.59
CA MET A 92 -5.57 7.32 5.57
C MET A 92 -6.08 7.06 4.14
N HIS A 93 -7.40 6.88 3.97
CA HIS A 93 -8.04 6.47 2.70
C HIS A 93 -7.70 5.03 2.25
N TRP A 94 -7.22 4.20 3.19
CA TRP A 94 -7.02 2.78 2.94
C TRP A 94 -8.37 2.04 2.94
N ASN A 95 -8.57 1.21 1.93
CA ASN A 95 -9.71 0.30 1.79
C ASN A 95 -9.28 -1.17 1.68
N SER A 96 -7.96 -1.43 1.69
CA SER A 96 -7.37 -2.76 1.66
C SER A 96 -6.31 -2.93 2.75
N ILE A 97 -6.15 -4.15 3.23
CA ILE A 97 -5.08 -4.54 4.17
C ILE A 97 -4.50 -5.86 3.69
N ARG A 98 -3.19 -6.04 3.78
CA ARG A 98 -2.57 -7.37 3.70
C ARG A 98 -2.20 -7.81 5.11
N TYR A 99 -2.74 -8.93 5.56
CA TYR A 99 -2.28 -9.60 6.77
C TYR A 99 -1.13 -10.50 6.34
N CYS A 100 0.09 -10.07 6.63
CA CYS A 100 1.30 -10.73 6.17
C CYS A 100 2.12 -11.26 7.34
N ILE A 101 2.96 -12.27 7.07
CA ILE A 101 3.89 -12.85 8.03
C ILE A 101 3.14 -13.23 9.33
N GLY A 102 2.03 -13.95 9.16
CA GLY A 102 1.21 -14.49 10.23
C GLY A 102 -0.20 -13.94 10.32
N PHE A 103 -0.99 -14.59 11.17
CA PHE A 103 -2.42 -14.29 11.31
C PHE A 103 -2.70 -13.43 12.56
N PRO A 104 -3.53 -12.38 12.45
CA PRO A 104 -4.12 -11.75 13.62
C PRO A 104 -5.18 -12.65 14.26
N PRO A 105 -5.59 -12.39 15.52
CA PRO A 105 -6.73 -13.07 16.13
C PRO A 105 -8.02 -12.85 15.33
N GLU A 106 -8.94 -13.81 15.37
CA GLU A 106 -10.17 -13.83 14.55
C GLU A 106 -11.00 -12.53 14.63
N ILE A 107 -11.02 -11.91 15.82
CA ILE A 107 -11.74 -10.64 16.06
C ILE A 107 -11.32 -9.52 15.10
N TRP A 108 -10.13 -9.60 14.49
CA TRP A 108 -9.68 -8.63 13.50
C TRP A 108 -10.44 -8.75 12.18
N TYR A 109 -10.73 -9.98 11.73
CA TYR A 109 -11.52 -10.22 10.52
C TYR A 109 -12.98 -9.82 10.75
N ASP A 110 -13.53 -10.13 11.92
CA ASP A 110 -14.85 -9.68 12.36
C ASP A 110 -14.99 -8.14 12.31
N ILE A 111 -13.98 -7.42 12.80
CA ILE A 111 -13.98 -5.95 12.76
C ILE A 111 -13.71 -5.44 11.34
N ALA A 112 -12.87 -6.12 10.55
CA ALA A 112 -12.62 -5.74 9.15
C ALA A 112 -13.87 -5.90 8.27
N ASP A 113 -14.69 -6.92 8.53
CA ASP A 113 -16.00 -7.10 7.91
C ASP A 113 -16.93 -5.93 8.20
N GLU A 114 -16.93 -5.42 9.44
CA GLU A 114 -17.80 -4.34 9.91
C GLU A 114 -17.31 -2.95 9.51
N GLU A 115 -16.01 -2.69 9.59
CA GLU A 115 -15.39 -1.40 9.21
C GLU A 115 -15.18 -1.29 7.69
N GLY A 116 -15.28 -2.42 6.99
CA GLY A 116 -15.20 -2.51 5.54
C GLY A 116 -13.78 -2.41 5.00
N PHE A 117 -13.05 -3.53 4.99
CA PHE A 117 -11.74 -3.66 4.35
C PHE A 117 -11.69 -4.86 3.40
N LEU A 118 -10.95 -4.73 2.30
CA LEU A 118 -10.55 -5.87 1.47
C LEU A 118 -9.23 -6.43 1.99
N ILE A 119 -9.21 -7.70 2.39
CA ILE A 119 -8.04 -8.37 2.94
C ILE A 119 -7.42 -9.31 1.91
N GLN A 120 -6.13 -9.11 1.67
CA GLN A 120 -5.21 -10.14 1.19
C GLN A 120 -4.69 -10.87 2.41
N ASP A 121 -5.12 -12.12 2.58
CA ASP A 121 -4.79 -12.93 3.75
C ASP A 121 -3.63 -13.85 3.38
N GLU A 122 -2.48 -13.72 4.05
CA GLU A 122 -1.26 -14.45 3.71
C GLU A 122 -1.01 -15.60 4.67
N PHE A 123 -0.78 -16.78 4.12
CA PHE A 123 -0.26 -17.91 4.87
C PHE A 123 1.24 -17.71 5.15
N PRO A 124 1.72 -17.93 6.40
CA PRO A 124 3.05 -17.52 6.85
C PRO A 124 4.21 -18.41 6.36
N ILE A 125 4.32 -18.62 5.05
CA ILE A 125 5.46 -19.25 4.41
C ILE A 125 6.36 -18.15 3.83
N TRP A 126 7.57 -18.04 4.37
CA TRP A 126 8.58 -17.09 3.91
C TRP A 126 9.96 -17.73 3.95
N THR A 127 10.32 -18.39 2.85
CA THR A 127 11.62 -19.06 2.66
C THR A 127 12.61 -18.17 1.91
N LEU A 128 12.14 -17.15 1.17
CA LEU A 128 12.98 -16.44 0.19
C LEU A 128 13.63 -17.46 -0.77
N SER A 129 14.97 -17.48 -0.82
CA SER A 129 15.78 -18.43 -1.60
C SER A 129 16.24 -19.65 -0.78
N GLU A 130 15.93 -19.71 0.51
CA GLU A 130 16.38 -20.76 1.43
C GLU A 130 15.18 -21.48 2.05
N ASP A 131 15.02 -22.76 1.74
CA ASP A 131 13.94 -23.59 2.32
C ASP A 131 14.53 -24.64 3.29
N PRO A 132 14.92 -24.23 4.52
CA PRO A 132 15.52 -25.14 5.48
C PRO A 132 14.52 -26.19 5.98
N GLU A 133 13.23 -25.85 6.03
CA GLU A 133 12.17 -26.75 6.50
C GLU A 133 11.74 -27.76 5.44
N LYS A 134 12.12 -27.53 4.17
CA LYS A 134 11.75 -28.35 3.02
C LYS A 134 10.24 -28.49 2.94
N VAL A 135 9.58 -27.34 2.79
CA VAL A 135 8.12 -27.27 2.72
C VAL A 135 7.60 -28.23 1.65
N GLN A 136 6.51 -28.94 1.96
CA GLN A 136 5.97 -30.01 1.11
C GLN A 136 4.47 -29.83 0.98
N ALA A 137 3.96 -29.98 -0.24
CA ALA A 137 2.55 -29.78 -0.54
C ALA A 137 1.62 -30.62 0.34
N GLU A 138 2.02 -31.85 0.66
CA GLU A 138 1.24 -32.81 1.45
C GLU A 138 1.09 -32.38 2.93
N LYS A 139 2.00 -31.52 3.42
CA LYS A 139 1.93 -30.93 4.76
C LYS A 139 1.20 -29.59 4.75
N ILE A 140 1.43 -28.78 3.71
CA ILE A 140 0.80 -27.47 3.57
C ILE A 140 -0.70 -27.59 3.30
N ALA A 141 -1.13 -28.51 2.44
CA ALA A 141 -2.52 -28.60 2.01
C ALA A 141 -3.53 -28.78 3.17
N PRO A 142 -3.32 -29.68 4.14
CA PRO A 142 -4.18 -29.76 5.33
C PRO A 142 -4.25 -28.46 6.14
N GLU A 143 -3.15 -27.71 6.25
CA GLU A 143 -3.13 -26.44 6.97
C GLU A 143 -3.87 -25.34 6.19
N TYR A 144 -3.75 -25.31 4.85
CA TYR A 144 -4.57 -24.42 4.02
C TYR A 144 -6.06 -24.72 4.16
N VAL A 145 -6.45 -26.00 4.27
CA VAL A 145 -7.85 -26.38 4.50
C VAL A 145 -8.40 -25.71 5.76
N GLU A 146 -7.68 -25.81 6.88
CA GLU A 146 -8.13 -25.24 8.15
C GLU A 146 -8.09 -23.70 8.14
N TRP A 147 -7.01 -23.12 7.60
CA TRP A 147 -6.88 -21.68 7.41
C TRP A 147 -8.04 -21.07 6.59
N MET A 148 -8.38 -21.70 5.46
CA MET A 148 -9.50 -21.29 4.61
C MET A 148 -10.84 -21.49 5.30
N ARG A 149 -11.03 -22.60 6.02
CA ARG A 149 -12.28 -22.91 6.74
C ARG A 149 -12.60 -21.91 7.84
N GLU A 150 -11.60 -21.40 8.53
CA GLU A 150 -11.79 -20.36 9.53
C GLU A 150 -12.31 -19.07 8.86
N ARG A 151 -11.75 -18.71 7.69
CA ARG A 151 -11.87 -17.35 7.17
C ARG A 151 -12.77 -17.16 5.94
N TRP A 152 -13.20 -18.23 5.27
CA TRP A 152 -14.00 -18.16 4.04
C TRP A 152 -15.38 -17.50 4.19
N ASN A 153 -15.92 -17.37 5.41
CA ASN A 153 -17.20 -16.69 5.66
C ASN A 153 -17.02 -15.17 5.80
N HIS A 154 -15.80 -14.70 6.05
CA HIS A 154 -15.50 -13.27 6.11
C HIS A 154 -15.57 -12.64 4.72
N PRO A 155 -16.52 -11.73 4.47
CA PRO A 155 -16.56 -11.01 3.21
C PRO A 155 -15.34 -10.13 2.97
N CYS A 156 -14.65 -9.67 4.03
CA CYS A 156 -13.44 -8.87 3.94
C CYS A 156 -12.30 -9.63 3.26
N VAL A 157 -12.14 -10.93 3.49
CA VAL A 157 -11.12 -11.75 2.82
C VAL A 157 -11.50 -11.88 1.35
N VAL A 158 -10.61 -11.43 0.47
CA VAL A 158 -10.83 -11.42 -0.98
C VAL A 158 -9.70 -12.02 -1.81
N ILE A 159 -8.51 -12.16 -1.23
CA ILE A 159 -7.36 -12.83 -1.86
C ILE A 159 -6.76 -13.78 -0.84
N TRP A 160 -6.50 -15.02 -1.26
CA TRP A 160 -5.67 -15.96 -0.52
C TRP A 160 -4.23 -15.84 -1.03
N ASP A 161 -3.30 -15.49 -0.15
CA ASP A 161 -1.88 -15.36 -0.47
C ASP A 161 -1.13 -16.55 0.13
N ALA A 162 -0.58 -17.40 -0.74
CA ALA A 162 -0.02 -18.69 -0.33
C ALA A 162 1.36 -18.55 0.33
N GLN A 163 2.09 -17.46 0.09
CA GLN A 163 3.45 -17.25 0.61
C GLN A 163 3.93 -15.84 0.30
N ASN A 164 4.80 -15.30 1.15
CA ASN A 164 5.52 -14.05 0.89
C ASN A 164 6.85 -14.33 0.19
N GLU A 165 7.17 -13.60 -0.89
CA GLU A 165 8.52 -13.48 -1.48
C GLU A 165 9.28 -14.79 -1.75
N SER A 166 8.55 -15.88 -1.89
CA SER A 166 9.11 -17.23 -1.96
C SER A 166 8.78 -17.83 -3.32
N ASN A 167 9.64 -18.71 -3.82
CA ASN A 167 9.56 -19.24 -5.18
C ASN A 167 9.51 -20.78 -5.21
N THR A 168 8.90 -21.38 -4.19
CA THR A 168 8.70 -22.83 -4.15
C THR A 168 7.50 -23.25 -5.02
N ALA A 169 7.61 -24.41 -5.68
CA ALA A 169 6.49 -25.01 -6.41
C ALA A 169 5.49 -25.72 -5.49
N GLU A 170 5.88 -26.00 -4.24
CA GLU A 170 5.09 -26.81 -3.30
C GLU A 170 3.82 -26.10 -2.84
N THR A 171 3.87 -24.78 -2.65
CA THR A 171 2.69 -23.94 -2.36
C THR A 171 1.68 -24.00 -3.51
N GLY A 172 2.16 -23.94 -4.75
CA GLY A 172 1.35 -24.06 -5.96
C GLY A 172 0.66 -25.43 -6.10
N LYS A 173 1.35 -26.51 -5.71
CA LYS A 173 0.75 -27.84 -5.63
C LYS A 173 -0.31 -27.91 -4.53
N ALA A 174 0.01 -27.41 -3.33
CA ALA A 174 -0.90 -27.41 -2.19
C ALA A 174 -2.18 -26.62 -2.49
N LEU A 175 -2.06 -25.37 -2.97
CA LEU A 175 -3.22 -24.53 -3.26
C LEU A 175 -4.14 -25.15 -4.33
N ASN A 176 -3.60 -25.84 -5.33
CA ASN A 176 -4.41 -26.55 -6.33
C ASN A 176 -5.25 -27.68 -5.73
N THR A 177 -4.79 -28.34 -4.67
CA THR A 177 -5.57 -29.39 -3.99
C THR A 177 -6.75 -28.81 -3.23
N VAL A 178 -6.68 -27.57 -2.73
CA VAL A 178 -7.68 -27.00 -1.81
C VAL A 178 -8.56 -25.91 -2.42
N ARG A 179 -8.16 -25.25 -3.52
CA ARG A 179 -8.87 -24.07 -4.07
C ARG A 179 -10.37 -24.31 -4.33
N HIS A 180 -10.74 -25.53 -4.70
CA HIS A 180 -12.11 -25.92 -5.02
C HIS A 180 -13.05 -25.85 -3.81
N MET A 181 -12.50 -25.80 -2.59
CA MET A 181 -13.26 -25.67 -1.35
C MET A 181 -13.81 -24.26 -1.16
N ASP A 182 -13.16 -23.23 -1.71
CA ASP A 182 -13.68 -21.86 -1.65
C ASP A 182 -14.76 -21.64 -2.72
N LEU A 183 -16.02 -21.72 -2.29
CA LEU A 183 -17.18 -21.50 -3.16
C LEU A 183 -17.32 -20.04 -3.65
N SER A 184 -16.62 -19.08 -3.03
CA SER A 184 -16.51 -17.72 -3.59
C SER A 184 -15.54 -17.65 -4.78
N ASN A 185 -14.74 -18.70 -5.00
CA ASN A 185 -13.69 -18.76 -6.00
C ASN A 185 -12.77 -17.53 -5.95
N ARG A 186 -12.28 -17.19 -4.74
CA ARG A 186 -11.38 -16.05 -4.56
C ARG A 186 -10.08 -16.27 -5.36
N PRO A 187 -9.51 -15.20 -5.93
CA PRO A 187 -8.18 -15.25 -6.53
C PRO A 187 -7.12 -15.65 -5.49
N TRP A 188 -6.07 -16.29 -5.98
CA TRP A 188 -4.86 -16.55 -5.22
C TRP A 188 -3.72 -15.60 -5.62
N ASP A 189 -2.83 -15.34 -4.67
CA ASP A 189 -1.46 -14.88 -4.88
C ASP A 189 -0.52 -15.99 -4.41
N ASN A 190 0.66 -16.11 -5.00
CA ASN A 190 1.58 -17.21 -4.70
C ASN A 190 3.03 -16.72 -4.59
N GLY A 191 3.21 -15.55 -3.98
CA GLY A 191 4.50 -14.93 -3.82
C GLY A 191 5.21 -14.69 -5.15
N TRP A 192 6.47 -15.14 -5.21
CA TRP A 192 7.30 -15.06 -6.41
C TRP A 192 7.26 -16.32 -7.27
N ALA A 193 6.46 -17.32 -6.89
CA ALA A 193 6.25 -18.53 -7.68
C ALA A 193 5.31 -18.31 -8.86
N GLU A 194 5.18 -19.34 -9.69
CA GLU A 194 4.22 -19.37 -10.79
C GLU A 194 2.78 -19.28 -10.24
N PRO A 195 1.88 -18.52 -10.88
CA PRO A 195 0.45 -18.53 -10.57
C PRO A 195 -0.28 -19.74 -11.17
N GLN A 196 -1.40 -20.15 -10.57
CA GLN A 196 -2.05 -21.44 -10.86
C GLN A 196 -3.32 -21.33 -11.70
N SER A 197 -3.88 -20.12 -11.85
CA SER A 197 -5.10 -19.87 -12.62
C SER A 197 -5.10 -18.49 -13.25
N GLU A 198 -5.87 -18.35 -14.33
CA GLU A 198 -6.11 -17.06 -14.98
C GLU A 198 -6.95 -16.09 -14.13
N ALA A 199 -7.63 -16.60 -13.09
CA ALA A 199 -8.38 -15.78 -12.15
C ALA A 199 -7.50 -15.15 -11.05
N ASP A 200 -6.25 -15.59 -10.92
CA ASP A 200 -5.33 -15.22 -9.83
C ASP A 200 -4.69 -13.83 -10.07
N CYS A 201 -3.89 -13.38 -9.11
CA CYS A 201 -3.04 -12.19 -9.22
C CYS A 201 -1.58 -12.52 -8.94
N VAL A 202 -0.70 -11.53 -9.10
CA VAL A 202 0.72 -11.65 -8.74
C VAL A 202 1.18 -10.45 -7.92
N GLU A 203 1.93 -10.70 -6.86
CA GLU A 203 2.60 -9.64 -6.11
C GLU A 203 3.83 -9.04 -6.81
N ALA A 204 4.12 -7.78 -6.50
CA ALA A 204 5.34 -7.10 -6.90
C ALA A 204 5.85 -6.20 -5.78
N HIS A 205 7.14 -6.37 -5.43
CA HIS A 205 7.78 -5.64 -4.33
C HIS A 205 8.85 -4.67 -4.84
N PRO A 206 8.49 -3.48 -5.38
CA PRO A 206 9.44 -2.51 -5.92
C PRO A 206 10.22 -1.79 -4.80
N TYR A 207 11.13 -2.50 -4.15
CA TYR A 207 12.05 -1.97 -3.14
C TYR A 207 13.17 -1.15 -3.78
N LEU A 208 12.83 0.02 -4.33
CA LEU A 208 13.73 0.84 -5.14
C LEU A 208 15.05 1.24 -4.44
N MET A 209 15.07 1.32 -3.10
CA MET A 209 16.25 1.74 -2.34
C MET A 209 17.09 0.57 -1.78
N ILE A 210 16.76 -0.68 -2.14
CA ILE A 210 17.45 -1.89 -1.64
C ILE A 210 18.97 -1.85 -1.91
N ASN A 211 19.36 -1.33 -3.07
CA ASN A 211 20.77 -1.25 -3.49
C ASN A 211 21.59 -0.21 -2.72
N LEU A 212 20.93 0.76 -2.09
CA LEU A 212 21.61 1.67 -1.18
C LEU A 212 22.01 0.97 0.12
N PHE A 213 21.31 -0.08 0.53
CA PHE A 213 21.72 -0.89 1.67
C PHE A 213 22.75 -1.93 1.22
N ASN A 214 22.37 -2.80 0.27
CA ASN A 214 23.23 -3.84 -0.26
C ASN A 214 23.12 -3.90 -1.80
N PRO A 215 24.17 -3.52 -2.54
CA PRO A 215 24.16 -3.55 -4.01
C PRO A 215 23.93 -4.94 -4.63
N SER A 216 24.11 -6.04 -3.88
CA SER A 216 23.86 -7.40 -4.40
C SER A 216 22.42 -7.88 -4.24
N TRP A 217 21.55 -7.10 -3.59
CA TRP A 217 20.19 -7.52 -3.24
C TRP A 217 19.10 -7.03 -4.22
N GLY A 218 19.45 -6.23 -5.22
CA GLY A 218 18.49 -5.82 -6.23
C GLY A 218 19.14 -5.21 -7.46
N GLU A 219 18.30 -4.89 -8.45
CA GLU A 219 18.74 -4.31 -9.73
C GLU A 219 18.43 -2.81 -9.84
N SER A 220 17.78 -2.23 -8.82
CA SER A 220 17.37 -0.82 -8.83
C SER A 220 18.57 0.13 -8.88
N LYS A 221 18.53 1.09 -9.80
CA LYS A 221 19.54 2.16 -9.90
C LYS A 221 19.16 3.43 -9.12
N VAL A 222 18.05 3.39 -8.37
CA VAL A 222 17.55 4.55 -7.62
C VAL A 222 18.47 4.81 -6.42
N LYS A 223 19.12 5.97 -6.43
CA LYS A 223 19.98 6.45 -5.34
C LYS A 223 19.36 7.61 -4.58
N THR A 224 18.49 8.37 -5.24
CA THR A 224 17.74 9.50 -4.68
C THR A 224 16.35 9.52 -5.27
N LEU A 225 15.48 10.40 -4.76
CA LEU A 225 14.16 10.61 -5.38
C LEU A 225 14.27 11.11 -6.83
N ALA A 226 15.39 11.73 -7.22
CA ALA A 226 15.57 12.24 -8.58
C ALA A 226 15.63 11.14 -9.64
N ASP A 227 16.10 9.95 -9.25
CA ASP A 227 16.19 8.81 -10.15
C ASP A 227 14.83 8.22 -10.51
N MET A 228 13.75 8.61 -9.82
CA MET A 228 12.37 8.24 -10.18
C MET A 228 12.01 8.67 -11.60
N ALA A 229 12.65 9.71 -12.15
CA ALA A 229 12.50 10.12 -13.54
C ALA A 229 12.84 9.00 -14.54
N ASN A 230 13.65 8.03 -14.13
CA ASN A 230 14.09 6.89 -14.94
C ASN A 230 13.40 5.58 -14.56
N VAL A 231 12.48 5.59 -13.58
CA VAL A 231 11.76 4.41 -13.14
C VAL A 231 10.56 4.18 -14.05
N SER A 232 10.39 2.94 -14.51
CA SER A 232 9.19 2.54 -15.25
C SER A 232 7.98 2.50 -14.31
N GLY A 233 6.86 3.09 -14.74
CA GLY A 233 5.57 2.91 -14.06
C GLY A 233 4.97 1.52 -14.22
N VAL A 234 5.47 0.72 -15.17
CA VAL A 234 5.12 -0.69 -15.36
C VAL A 234 6.12 -1.55 -14.58
N LEU A 235 5.59 -2.44 -13.74
CA LEU A 235 6.38 -3.30 -12.86
C LEU A 235 7.06 -4.42 -13.64
N SER A 236 8.29 -4.73 -13.23
CA SER A 236 8.98 -5.95 -13.67
C SER A 236 8.59 -7.10 -12.77
N LEU A 237 8.33 -8.26 -13.37
CA LEU A 237 8.03 -9.50 -12.68
C LEU A 237 9.10 -10.53 -13.02
N ASN A 238 9.30 -11.52 -12.17
CA ASN A 238 10.22 -12.61 -12.47
C ASN A 238 9.66 -13.53 -13.57
N ALA A 239 10.43 -14.52 -14.02
CA ALA A 239 10.01 -15.42 -15.09
C ALA A 239 8.82 -16.32 -14.72
N ALA A 240 8.75 -16.77 -13.46
CA ALA A 240 7.68 -17.64 -12.97
C ALA A 240 6.35 -16.88 -12.92
N GLN A 241 6.34 -15.67 -12.34
CA GLN A 241 5.17 -14.80 -12.27
C GLN A 241 4.63 -14.40 -13.65
N ARG A 242 5.50 -14.28 -14.67
CA ARG A 242 5.12 -13.90 -16.04
C ARG A 242 4.48 -15.00 -16.87
N LYS A 243 4.44 -16.24 -16.39
CA LYS A 243 3.88 -17.36 -17.15
C LYS A 243 2.41 -17.14 -17.52
N LEU A 244 1.66 -16.48 -16.64
CA LEU A 244 0.31 -15.99 -16.94
C LEU A 244 0.33 -14.46 -16.95
N LYS A 245 -0.34 -13.85 -17.95
CA LYS A 245 -0.57 -12.40 -17.98
C LYS A 245 -1.69 -12.06 -16.99
N LEU A 246 -1.32 -11.81 -15.74
CA LEU A 246 -2.24 -11.55 -14.63
C LEU A 246 -2.15 -10.12 -14.09
N PRO A 247 -3.21 -9.62 -13.44
CA PRO A 247 -3.16 -8.33 -12.75
C PRO A 247 -2.15 -8.34 -11.61
N ILE A 248 -1.40 -7.24 -11.51
CA ILE A 248 -0.33 -7.08 -10.53
C ILE A 248 -0.84 -6.30 -9.32
N ILE A 249 -0.47 -6.71 -8.12
CA ILE A 249 -0.67 -5.93 -6.90
C ILE A 249 0.70 -5.52 -6.37
N ILE A 250 0.91 -4.22 -6.14
CA ILE A 250 2.02 -3.78 -5.31
C ILE A 250 1.56 -3.94 -3.87
N ASN A 251 1.78 -5.11 -3.30
CA ASN A 251 1.42 -5.39 -1.92
C ASN A 251 2.56 -5.04 -0.95
N GLU A 252 3.80 -4.83 -1.41
CA GLU A 252 4.87 -4.24 -0.59
C GLU A 252 5.70 -3.19 -1.33
N TYR A 253 5.91 -2.03 -0.70
CA TYR A 253 6.93 -1.06 -1.09
C TYR A 253 7.21 -0.13 0.10
N ALA A 254 8.47 0.27 0.28
CA ALA A 254 8.91 1.38 1.13
C ALA A 254 10.45 1.48 1.06
N TRP A 255 11.12 1.17 2.18
CA TRP A 255 12.56 0.99 2.44
C TRP A 255 13.07 1.85 3.59
N LEU A 256 12.73 3.13 3.64
CA LEU A 256 13.29 4.09 4.60
C LEU A 256 12.65 4.01 6.00
N TRP A 257 12.33 2.80 6.48
CA TRP A 257 11.73 2.59 7.80
C TRP A 257 12.53 3.25 8.92
N LEU A 258 11.82 3.80 9.89
CA LEU A 258 12.35 4.32 11.14
C LEU A 258 11.62 3.67 12.29
N ASN A 259 12.33 3.40 13.37
CA ASN A 259 11.70 3.02 14.63
C ASN A 259 10.78 4.14 15.13
N ARG A 260 9.88 3.81 16.05
CA ARG A 260 8.89 4.77 16.58
C ARG A 260 9.51 6.03 17.20
N ASP A 261 10.71 5.90 17.78
CA ASP A 261 11.50 7.00 18.33
C ASP A 261 12.24 7.84 17.27
N GLY A 262 12.23 7.40 16.00
CA GLY A 262 12.90 8.04 14.88
C GLY A 262 14.34 7.60 14.63
N THR A 263 14.85 6.62 15.37
CA THR A 263 16.12 5.94 15.07
C THR A 263 15.98 5.03 13.84
N THR A 264 17.10 4.69 13.22
CA THR A 264 17.11 3.83 12.03
C THR A 264 16.93 2.36 12.39
N THR A 265 16.29 1.62 11.51
CA THR A 265 16.29 0.16 11.51
C THR A 265 17.66 -0.39 11.06
N CYS A 266 17.89 -1.70 11.23
CA CYS A 266 19.14 -2.34 10.81
C CYS A 266 19.37 -2.30 9.28
N LEU A 267 18.34 -1.94 8.49
CA LEU A 267 18.41 -1.79 7.03
C LEU A 267 18.59 -0.36 6.54
N THR A 268 18.43 0.63 7.41
CA THR A 268 18.25 2.02 6.97
C THR A 268 19.35 2.96 7.43
N GLY A 269 20.13 2.61 8.45
CA GLY A 269 21.29 3.39 8.90
C GLY A 269 22.19 3.82 7.73
N PRO A 270 22.85 2.88 7.04
CA PRO A 270 23.73 3.18 5.91
C PRO A 270 23.03 3.90 4.74
N VAL A 271 21.71 3.75 4.61
CA VAL A 271 20.91 4.41 3.56
C VAL A 271 20.71 5.88 3.90
N TYR A 272 20.36 6.20 5.14
CA TYR A 272 20.23 7.57 5.60
C TYR A 272 21.57 8.32 5.60
N GLU A 273 22.68 7.65 5.94
CA GLU A 273 24.01 8.26 5.83
C GLU A 273 24.31 8.70 4.39
N LYS A 274 23.94 7.88 3.39
CA LYS A 274 24.13 8.21 1.97
C LYS A 274 23.20 9.35 1.49
N LEU A 275 22.00 9.44 2.06
CA LEU A 275 20.98 10.41 1.64
C LEU A 275 21.07 11.77 2.36
N LEU A 276 21.45 11.77 3.64
CA LEU A 276 21.43 12.95 4.52
C LEU A 276 22.77 13.22 5.22
N GLY A 277 23.75 12.31 5.10
CA GLY A 277 25.00 12.37 5.85
C GLY A 277 24.93 11.68 7.22
N PRO A 278 26.10 11.43 7.85
CA PRO A 278 26.22 10.62 9.08
C PRO A 278 25.56 11.23 10.32
N ASN A 279 25.32 12.54 10.33
CA ASN A 279 24.79 13.27 11.48
C ASN A 279 23.33 13.73 11.30
N SER A 280 22.57 13.02 10.46
CA SER A 280 21.18 13.37 10.19
C SER A 280 20.30 13.28 11.44
N THR A 281 19.47 14.30 11.68
CA THR A 281 18.58 14.34 12.84
C THR A 281 17.34 13.47 12.62
N THR A 282 16.62 13.15 13.69
CA THR A 282 15.32 12.45 13.61
C THR A 282 14.32 13.19 12.73
N GLU A 283 14.27 14.51 12.82
CA GLU A 283 13.37 15.37 12.05
C GLU A 283 13.70 15.29 10.55
N GLN A 284 14.98 15.39 10.19
CA GLN A 284 15.43 15.27 8.80
C GLN A 284 15.09 13.89 8.22
N ARG A 285 15.29 12.81 8.99
CA ARG A 285 14.98 11.44 8.57
C ARG A 285 13.48 11.21 8.39
N ARG A 286 12.65 11.73 9.30
CA ARG A 286 11.17 11.67 9.21
C ARG A 286 10.64 12.45 8.02
N GLU A 287 11.16 13.66 7.79
CA GLU A 287 10.77 14.48 6.65
C GLU A 287 11.12 13.80 5.32
N LEU A 288 12.36 13.29 5.19
CA LEU A 288 12.80 12.56 4.01
C LEU A 288 11.90 11.34 3.75
N TYR A 289 11.65 10.52 4.78
CA TYR A 289 10.84 9.32 4.62
C TYR A 289 9.41 9.65 4.20
N ALA A 290 8.75 10.59 4.88
CA ALA A 290 7.39 10.98 4.56
C ALA A 290 7.26 11.50 3.11
N LYS A 291 8.17 12.37 2.66
CA LYS A 291 8.18 12.90 1.29
C LYS A 291 8.44 11.81 0.25
N TYR A 292 9.48 10.98 0.46
CA TYR A 292 9.85 9.93 -0.48
C TYR A 292 8.74 8.87 -0.59
N LEU A 293 8.13 8.50 0.54
CA LEU A 293 7.07 7.50 0.57
C LEU A 293 5.81 8.02 -0.12
N ALA A 294 5.39 9.26 0.15
CA ALA A 294 4.26 9.89 -0.53
C ALA A 294 4.51 9.99 -2.05
N ALA A 295 5.68 10.48 -2.47
CA ALA A 295 6.03 10.60 -3.88
C ALA A 295 6.03 9.25 -4.62
N LYS A 296 6.55 8.17 -4.00
CA LYS A 296 6.47 6.81 -4.55
C LYS A 296 5.03 6.29 -4.61
N THR A 297 4.21 6.61 -3.61
CA THR A 297 2.79 6.22 -3.59
C THR A 297 2.02 6.90 -4.73
N GLU A 298 2.21 8.21 -4.90
CA GLU A 298 1.66 8.98 -6.01
C GLU A 298 2.10 8.38 -7.36
N PHE A 299 3.39 8.05 -7.50
CA PHE A 299 3.96 7.41 -8.68
C PHE A 299 3.22 6.14 -9.07
N TRP A 300 3.14 5.17 -8.17
CA TRP A 300 2.50 3.90 -8.48
C TRP A 300 1.01 4.04 -8.79
N ARG A 301 0.30 4.91 -8.05
CA ARG A 301 -1.13 5.14 -8.28
C ARG A 301 -1.41 5.88 -9.58
N ALA A 302 -0.62 6.89 -9.95
CA ALA A 302 -0.82 7.70 -11.14
C ALA A 302 -0.56 6.95 -12.45
N HIS A 303 0.34 5.96 -12.44
CA HIS A 303 0.65 5.15 -13.62
C HIS A 303 -0.43 4.13 -13.97
N ARG A 304 -1.33 3.80 -13.03
CA ARG A 304 -2.46 2.90 -13.29
C ARG A 304 -2.02 1.54 -13.86
N ALA A 305 -0.85 1.03 -13.47
CA ALA A 305 -0.29 -0.21 -14.00
C ALA A 305 -0.51 -1.44 -13.10
N CYS A 306 -1.16 -1.27 -11.94
CA CYS A 306 -1.45 -2.33 -10.97
C CYS A 306 -2.91 -2.24 -10.50
N ALA A 307 -3.43 -3.35 -9.97
CA ALA A 307 -4.77 -3.43 -9.39
C ALA A 307 -4.82 -2.85 -7.97
N GLY A 308 -3.68 -2.84 -7.27
CA GLY A 308 -3.57 -2.33 -5.90
C GLY A 308 -2.20 -1.78 -5.56
N VAL A 309 -2.19 -0.82 -4.63
CA VAL A 309 -0.98 -0.24 -4.02
C VAL A 309 -1.13 -0.28 -2.50
N LEU A 310 -0.38 -1.14 -1.82
CA LEU A 310 -0.37 -1.33 -0.38
C LEU A 310 1.03 -1.05 0.18
N HIS A 311 1.11 -0.08 1.08
CA HIS A 311 2.37 0.35 1.70
C HIS A 311 2.88 -0.66 2.73
N PHE A 312 4.21 -0.85 2.81
CA PHE A 312 4.84 -1.66 3.85
C PHE A 312 5.54 -0.78 4.93
N CYS A 313 5.14 -0.79 6.20
CA CYS A 313 3.95 -1.45 6.76
C CYS A 313 3.18 -0.51 7.69
N GLY A 314 1.88 -0.78 7.85
CA GLY A 314 0.97 0.02 8.66
C GLY A 314 0.95 -0.39 10.12
N LEU A 315 1.29 -1.66 10.39
CA LEU A 315 1.54 -2.18 11.72
C LEU A 315 2.58 -3.31 11.64
N GLY A 316 3.54 -3.27 12.54
CA GLY A 316 4.59 -4.27 12.69
C GLY A 316 5.26 -4.11 14.05
N TYR A 317 6.41 -4.73 14.25
CA TYR A 317 7.24 -4.40 15.41
C TYR A 317 7.96 -3.06 15.24
N SER A 318 8.50 -2.53 16.34
CA SER A 318 9.57 -1.53 16.31
C SER A 318 10.65 -1.94 17.31
N ARG A 319 11.86 -2.19 16.82
CA ARG A 319 13.00 -2.63 17.63
C ARG A 319 14.25 -1.87 17.24
N SER A 320 15.17 -1.73 18.18
CA SER A 320 16.46 -1.10 17.90
C SER A 320 17.15 -1.71 16.67
N GLY A 321 17.69 -0.84 15.82
CA GLY A 321 18.44 -1.21 14.61
C GLY A 321 19.95 -1.24 14.79
N ASP A 322 20.44 -1.08 16.02
CA ASP A 322 21.87 -1.07 16.39
C ASP A 322 22.55 -2.45 16.27
N LYS A 323 21.76 -3.52 16.12
CA LYS A 323 22.22 -4.88 15.88
C LYS A 323 21.97 -5.29 14.42
N PRO A 324 22.81 -6.18 13.85
CA PRO A 324 22.53 -6.79 12.56
C PRO A 324 21.27 -7.67 12.62
N ARG A 325 20.79 -8.12 11.46
CA ARG A 325 19.79 -9.19 11.41
C ARG A 325 20.39 -10.52 11.90
N PRO A 326 19.59 -11.38 12.55
CA PRO A 326 18.15 -11.25 12.78
C PRO A 326 17.77 -10.47 14.06
N GLU A 327 18.73 -10.09 14.92
CA GLU A 327 18.40 -9.47 16.21
C GLU A 327 17.86 -8.04 16.09
N GLY A 328 18.39 -7.26 15.15
CA GLY A 328 17.95 -5.89 14.88
C GLY A 328 16.65 -5.85 14.07
N GLY A 329 15.73 -4.96 14.45
CA GLY A 329 14.50 -4.72 13.70
C GLY A 329 14.79 -4.23 12.29
N ALA A 330 14.27 -4.91 11.27
CA ALA A 330 14.53 -4.58 9.86
C ALA A 330 13.55 -3.53 9.31
N THR A 331 12.31 -3.61 9.76
CA THR A 331 11.19 -2.79 9.32
C THR A 331 10.45 -2.24 10.54
N SER A 332 9.63 -1.22 10.35
CA SER A 332 8.87 -0.60 11.44
C SER A 332 7.58 0.01 10.91
N ASP A 333 6.62 0.19 11.82
CA ASP A 333 5.43 1.00 11.58
C ASP A 333 5.69 2.49 11.82
N HIS A 334 4.64 3.31 11.66
CA HIS A 334 4.71 4.76 11.76
C HIS A 334 4.04 5.32 13.02
N PHE A 335 3.77 4.49 14.04
CA PHE A 335 3.13 4.98 15.26
C PHE A 335 4.14 5.68 16.17
N ILE A 336 3.83 6.88 16.65
CA ILE A 336 4.57 7.51 17.77
C ILE A 336 3.85 7.32 19.11
N ASN A 337 2.62 6.80 19.08
CA ASN A 337 1.89 6.36 20.25
C ASN A 337 0.89 5.27 19.86
N MET A 338 1.18 4.02 20.20
CA MET A 338 0.36 2.87 19.83
C MET A 338 -0.96 2.79 20.62
N GLU A 339 -0.99 3.23 21.88
CA GLU A 339 -2.21 3.21 22.70
C GLU A 339 -3.28 4.14 22.11
N LYS A 340 -2.86 5.35 21.73
CA LYS A 340 -3.71 6.38 21.12
C LYS A 340 -3.79 6.25 19.60
N LEU A 341 -3.08 5.29 19.00
CA LEU A 341 -2.98 5.08 17.55
C LEU A 341 -2.62 6.37 16.79
N LYS A 342 -1.65 7.11 17.34
CA LYS A 342 -1.15 8.36 16.75
C LYS A 342 0.01 8.03 15.82
N PHE A 343 -0.18 8.28 14.53
CA PHE A 343 0.90 8.23 13.55
C PHE A 343 1.87 9.41 13.73
N GLU A 344 3.08 9.22 13.23
CA GLU A 344 4.05 10.29 13.02
C GLU A 344 3.39 11.39 12.13
N PRO A 345 3.40 12.67 12.56
CA PRO A 345 2.65 13.72 11.88
C PRO A 345 3.02 13.99 10.42
N LEU A 346 4.30 13.88 10.03
CA LEU A 346 4.72 14.10 8.65
C LEU A 346 4.25 12.94 7.77
N PHE A 347 4.40 11.69 8.23
CA PHE A 347 3.85 10.52 7.58
C PHE A 347 2.33 10.66 7.36
N GLU A 348 1.57 10.96 8.42
CA GLU A 348 0.12 11.09 8.33
C GLU A 348 -0.28 12.21 7.36
N LYS A 349 0.40 13.36 7.41
CA LYS A 349 0.12 14.50 6.53
C LYS A 349 0.38 14.16 5.06
N HIS A 350 1.55 13.62 4.74
CA HIS A 350 1.98 13.42 3.36
C HIS A 350 1.34 12.18 2.73
N LEU A 351 1.29 11.06 3.46
CA LEU A 351 0.82 9.81 2.90
C LEU A 351 -0.70 9.75 2.77
N ARG A 352 -1.43 10.46 3.64
CA ARG A 352 -2.89 10.58 3.51
C ARG A 352 -3.29 11.26 2.20
N ASP A 353 -2.64 12.37 1.82
CA ASP A 353 -2.91 13.03 0.54
C ASP A 353 -2.53 12.10 -0.63
N ALA A 354 -1.40 11.40 -0.53
CA ALA A 354 -0.95 10.44 -1.54
C ALA A 354 -1.89 9.24 -1.73
N PHE A 355 -2.70 8.88 -0.73
CA PHE A 355 -3.74 7.83 -0.83
C PHE A 355 -5.17 8.36 -1.06
N SER A 356 -5.36 9.67 -1.15
CA SER A 356 -6.68 10.27 -1.41
C SER A 356 -7.35 9.64 -2.64
N PRO A 357 -8.66 9.31 -2.60
CA PRO A 357 -9.36 8.70 -3.73
C PRO A 357 -9.32 9.51 -5.01
N VAL A 358 -9.32 10.83 -4.88
CA VAL A 358 -8.95 11.73 -5.98
C VAL A 358 -7.58 12.29 -5.65
N GLY A 359 -6.57 11.84 -6.39
CA GLY A 359 -5.15 12.08 -6.12
C GLY A 359 -4.50 12.89 -7.24
N ILE A 360 -3.32 13.42 -6.95
CA ILE A 360 -2.47 14.12 -7.91
C ILE A 360 -1.02 13.71 -7.70
N MET A 361 -0.27 13.62 -8.80
CA MET A 361 1.17 13.42 -8.80
C MET A 361 1.82 14.57 -9.56
N LEU A 362 2.76 15.26 -8.92
CA LEU A 362 3.78 16.04 -9.60
C LEU A 362 4.81 15.08 -10.19
N ASP A 363 4.91 15.07 -11.52
CA ASP A 363 5.95 14.35 -12.26
C ASP A 363 7.21 15.24 -12.35
N TYR A 364 7.69 15.63 -11.18
CA TYR A 364 8.88 16.45 -10.97
C TYR A 364 9.75 15.74 -9.93
N TRP A 365 11.01 15.53 -10.28
CA TRP A 365 11.94 14.67 -9.55
C TRP A 365 13.22 15.44 -9.25
N GLY A 366 13.13 16.73 -8.95
CA GLY A 366 14.29 17.55 -8.56
C GLY A 366 15.15 18.02 -9.72
N GLN A 367 14.60 18.13 -10.93
CA GLN A 367 15.27 18.82 -12.04
C GLN A 367 15.46 20.30 -11.70
N ASP A 368 16.64 20.86 -11.96
CA ASP A 368 16.90 22.28 -11.71
C ASP A 368 15.94 23.19 -12.50
N LEU A 369 15.39 24.20 -11.83
CA LEU A 369 14.51 25.20 -12.42
C LEU A 369 15.31 26.45 -12.82
N PRO A 370 15.36 26.82 -14.12
CA PRO A 370 16.07 28.02 -14.55
C PRO A 370 15.36 29.29 -14.09
N ALA A 371 16.07 30.14 -13.34
CA ALA A 371 15.56 31.38 -12.80
C ALA A 371 14.99 32.31 -13.89
N GLY A 372 13.81 32.89 -13.63
CA GLY A 372 13.17 33.86 -14.52
C GLY A 372 12.63 33.31 -15.84
N ARG A 373 12.68 31.99 -16.07
CA ARG A 373 12.11 31.35 -17.27
C ARG A 373 10.75 30.72 -16.98
N GLU A 374 9.99 30.45 -18.02
CA GLU A 374 8.79 29.62 -17.92
C GLU A 374 9.15 28.15 -18.18
N VAL A 375 8.65 27.25 -17.34
CA VAL A 375 8.91 25.80 -17.45
C VAL A 375 7.60 25.01 -17.54
N GLY A 376 7.60 23.92 -18.29
CA GLY A 376 6.51 22.95 -18.27
C GLY A 376 6.57 22.10 -17.00
N ILE A 377 5.52 22.14 -16.19
CA ILE A 377 5.34 21.28 -15.02
C ILE A 377 4.32 20.21 -15.37
N LYS A 378 4.75 18.94 -15.30
CA LYS A 378 3.88 17.81 -15.55
C LYS A 378 3.17 17.38 -14.26
N ALA A 379 1.85 17.25 -14.36
CA ALA A 379 1.01 16.82 -13.25
C ALA A 379 -0.07 15.87 -13.75
N ILE A 380 -0.23 14.73 -13.07
CA ILE A 380 -1.22 13.72 -13.42
C ILE A 380 -2.19 13.58 -12.26
N ALA A 381 -3.47 13.83 -12.53
CA ALA A 381 -4.53 13.60 -11.56
C ALA A 381 -5.23 12.26 -11.84
N ILE A 382 -5.72 11.65 -10.77
CA ILE A 382 -6.40 10.35 -10.79
C ILE A 382 -7.69 10.40 -9.98
N ASN A 383 -8.70 9.65 -10.40
CA ASN A 383 -9.96 9.52 -9.68
C ASN A 383 -10.32 8.03 -9.55
N ASP A 384 -10.39 7.55 -8.32
CA ASP A 384 -10.78 6.17 -7.99
C ASP A 384 -12.28 6.04 -7.70
N LEU A 385 -13.02 7.16 -7.70
CA LEU A 385 -14.45 7.20 -7.48
C LEU A 385 -15.21 6.98 -8.80
N TYR A 386 -16.46 6.56 -8.70
CA TYR A 386 -17.30 6.33 -9.88
C TYR A 386 -17.80 7.63 -10.53
N ASP A 387 -17.99 8.68 -9.73
CA ASP A 387 -18.47 9.97 -10.21
C ASP A 387 -17.29 10.87 -10.62
N ALA A 388 -17.56 11.75 -11.59
CA ALA A 388 -16.61 12.76 -12.01
C ALA A 388 -16.32 13.75 -10.87
N TRP A 389 -15.04 14.02 -10.64
CA TRP A 389 -14.59 15.06 -9.70
C TRP A 389 -14.42 16.40 -10.41
N ARG A 390 -14.87 17.49 -9.80
CA ARG A 390 -14.75 18.85 -10.36
C ARG A 390 -14.14 19.81 -9.33
N GLY A 391 -13.20 20.63 -9.78
CA GLY A 391 -12.54 21.60 -8.91
C GLY A 391 -11.43 22.36 -9.64
N THR A 392 -10.45 22.80 -8.88
CA THR A 392 -9.28 23.53 -9.38
C THR A 392 -8.02 22.79 -8.99
N MET A 393 -7.10 22.61 -9.95
CA MET A 393 -5.72 22.29 -9.63
C MET A 393 -4.96 23.60 -9.44
N ARG A 394 -4.29 23.75 -8.31
CA ARG A 394 -3.37 24.86 -8.03
C ARG A 394 -1.95 24.36 -7.99
N VAL A 395 -1.07 24.95 -8.79
CA VAL A 395 0.38 24.69 -8.72
C VAL A 395 1.07 25.92 -8.13
N THR A 396 1.91 25.72 -7.12
CA THR A 396 2.64 26.80 -6.45
C THR A 396 4.12 26.51 -6.32
N LEU A 397 4.93 27.57 -6.35
CA LEU A 397 6.29 27.57 -5.81
C LEU A 397 6.32 28.45 -4.56
N ALA A 398 6.88 27.94 -3.47
CA ALA A 398 7.03 28.65 -2.21
C ALA A 398 8.48 28.71 -1.77
N LYS A 399 8.93 29.87 -1.29
CA LYS A 399 10.23 30.07 -0.64
C LYS A 399 10.01 30.46 0.80
N ASN A 400 10.73 29.84 1.74
CA ASN A 400 10.59 30.11 3.18
C ASN A 400 9.12 30.09 3.67
N GLY A 401 8.34 29.13 3.15
CA GLY A 401 6.91 28.98 3.48
C GLY A 401 5.96 29.99 2.82
N LYS A 402 6.47 30.98 2.08
CA LYS A 402 5.65 31.98 1.37
C LYS A 402 5.54 31.61 -0.10
N THR A 403 4.30 31.49 -0.59
CA THR A 403 4.03 31.31 -2.03
C THR A 403 4.48 32.55 -2.80
N VAL A 404 5.33 32.34 -3.80
CA VAL A 404 5.84 33.40 -4.70
C VAL A 404 5.22 33.31 -6.10
N VAL A 405 4.85 32.10 -6.51
CA VAL A 405 4.18 31.83 -7.79
C VAL A 405 3.00 30.91 -7.52
N SER A 406 1.88 31.18 -8.19
CA SER A 406 0.68 30.36 -8.15
C SER A 406 0.00 30.35 -9.51
N ARG A 407 -0.50 29.19 -9.94
CA ARG A 407 -1.33 29.04 -11.14
C ARG A 407 -2.51 28.14 -10.82
N ASP A 408 -3.71 28.60 -11.18
CA ASP A 408 -4.98 27.89 -10.96
C ASP A 408 -5.55 27.40 -12.30
N ILE A 409 -5.92 26.13 -12.34
CA ILE A 409 -6.43 25.45 -13.53
C ILE A 409 -7.72 24.73 -13.16
N PRO A 410 -8.89 25.25 -13.58
CA PRO A 410 -10.15 24.53 -13.46
C PRO A 410 -10.06 23.18 -14.17
N CYS A 411 -10.51 22.12 -13.52
CA CYS A 411 -10.46 20.79 -14.09
C CYS A 411 -11.66 19.93 -13.68
N THR A 412 -11.89 18.92 -14.50
CA THR A 412 -12.81 17.80 -14.26
C THR A 412 -12.03 16.53 -14.53
N ILE A 413 -12.09 15.58 -13.61
CA ILE A 413 -11.44 14.26 -13.69
C ILE A 413 -12.56 13.22 -13.69
N GLU A 414 -12.72 12.52 -14.82
CA GLU A 414 -13.77 11.52 -14.97
C GLU A 414 -13.61 10.38 -13.95
N GLY A 415 -14.74 9.76 -13.60
CA GLY A 415 -14.77 8.63 -12.68
C GLY A 415 -13.88 7.49 -13.16
N LEU A 416 -13.18 6.83 -12.23
CA LEU A 416 -12.24 5.74 -12.47
C LEU A 416 -11.07 6.07 -13.42
N GLY A 417 -10.91 7.35 -13.79
CA GLY A 417 -9.99 7.80 -14.83
C GLY A 417 -8.70 8.43 -14.31
N SER A 418 -7.98 9.03 -15.25
CA SER A 418 -6.85 9.92 -15.03
C SER A 418 -6.94 11.14 -15.96
N LYS A 419 -6.21 12.20 -15.62
CA LYS A 419 -6.14 13.41 -16.43
C LYS A 419 -4.76 14.04 -16.35
N ASP A 420 -4.20 14.35 -17.50
CA ASP A 420 -3.04 15.21 -17.61
C ASP A 420 -3.46 16.66 -17.33
N LEU A 421 -2.84 17.27 -16.32
CA LEU A 421 -3.04 18.65 -15.91
C LEU A 421 -1.74 19.46 -16.01
N SER A 422 -0.83 19.04 -16.88
CA SER A 422 0.42 19.73 -17.12
C SER A 422 0.19 21.19 -17.49
N CYS A 423 1.06 22.06 -16.98
CA CYS A 423 0.95 23.48 -17.21
C CYS A 423 2.29 24.18 -17.22
N ALA A 424 2.35 25.31 -17.90
CA ALA A 424 3.49 26.20 -17.82
C ALA A 424 3.49 26.94 -16.46
N LEU A 425 4.66 27.07 -15.83
CA LEU A 425 4.82 27.77 -14.56
C LEU A 425 5.98 28.78 -14.68
N PRO A 426 5.76 30.07 -14.38
CA PRO A 426 6.85 31.03 -14.36
C PRO A 426 7.74 30.76 -13.14
N VAL A 427 9.04 30.55 -13.37
CA VAL A 427 10.02 30.33 -12.30
C VAL A 427 10.48 31.69 -11.77
N PRO A 428 10.54 31.90 -10.44
CA PRO A 428 11.08 33.13 -9.85
C PRO A 428 12.50 33.43 -10.34
N SER A 429 12.86 34.72 -10.41
CA SER A 429 14.23 35.14 -10.78
C SER A 429 15.25 34.91 -9.67
N GLU A 430 14.82 34.72 -8.43
CA GLU A 430 15.70 34.56 -7.28
C GLU A 430 16.14 33.09 -7.13
N PRO A 431 17.43 32.75 -7.26
CA PRO A 431 17.90 31.38 -7.03
C PRO A 431 17.71 30.91 -5.58
N GLY A 432 17.76 29.60 -5.38
CA GLY A 432 17.72 28.95 -4.06
C GLY A 432 16.73 27.80 -3.98
N ASP A 433 16.44 27.38 -2.75
CA ASP A 433 15.55 26.25 -2.47
C ASP A 433 14.09 26.69 -2.34
N TYR A 434 13.21 25.91 -2.95
CA TYR A 434 11.77 26.12 -3.03
C TYR A 434 11.02 24.82 -2.74
N VAL A 435 9.74 24.97 -2.44
CA VAL A 435 8.79 23.85 -2.39
C VAL A 435 7.78 24.02 -3.51
N MET A 436 7.73 23.03 -4.40
CA MET A 436 6.71 22.93 -5.42
C MET A 436 5.53 22.12 -4.86
N THR A 437 4.30 22.59 -5.09
CA THR A 437 3.09 21.88 -4.68
C THR A 437 2.06 21.94 -5.78
N ALA A 438 1.52 20.79 -6.17
CA ALA A 438 0.26 20.71 -6.92
C ALA A 438 -0.84 20.27 -5.95
N ALA A 439 -1.95 21.01 -5.92
CA ALA A 439 -3.07 20.76 -5.03
C ALA A 439 -4.38 20.68 -5.80
N LEU A 440 -5.14 19.61 -5.60
CA LEU A 440 -6.53 19.53 -6.05
C LEU A 440 -7.43 20.13 -4.98
N ILE A 441 -8.25 21.10 -5.37
CA ILE A 441 -9.10 21.90 -4.48
C ILE A 441 -10.55 21.77 -4.96
N ALA A 442 -11.34 21.01 -4.21
CA ALA A 442 -12.80 20.95 -4.39
C ALA A 442 -13.47 22.10 -3.62
N ARG A 443 -14.67 22.50 -4.04
CA ARG A 443 -15.47 23.51 -3.33
C ARG A 443 -15.76 23.02 -1.91
N GLY A 444 -15.23 23.73 -0.90
CA GLY A 444 -15.43 23.39 0.53
C GLY A 444 -14.66 22.17 1.04
N GLY A 445 -13.84 21.53 0.20
CA GLY A 445 -13.03 20.36 0.58
C GLY A 445 -11.63 20.74 1.09
N LYS A 446 -10.99 19.82 1.81
CA LYS A 446 -9.55 19.94 2.11
C LYS A 446 -8.75 19.70 0.83
N PRO A 447 -7.67 20.47 0.59
CA PRO A 447 -6.84 20.27 -0.59
C PRO A 447 -6.05 18.95 -0.48
N VAL A 448 -5.95 18.23 -1.59
CA VAL A 448 -5.10 17.04 -1.75
C VAL A 448 -3.83 17.45 -2.46
N ARG A 449 -2.66 17.25 -1.83
CA ARG A 449 -1.40 17.82 -2.30
C ARG A 449 -0.40 16.76 -2.72
N SER A 450 0.30 17.03 -3.82
CA SER A 450 1.59 16.42 -4.16
C SER A 450 2.67 17.49 -3.99
N ILE A 451 3.73 17.14 -3.27
CA ILE A 451 4.77 18.09 -2.84
C ILE A 451 6.14 17.58 -3.28
N ARG A 452 6.98 18.49 -3.79
CA ARG A 452 8.37 18.22 -4.15
C ARG A 452 9.27 19.36 -3.68
N ASP A 453 10.47 19.00 -3.23
CA ASP A 453 11.55 19.98 -3.05
C ASP A 453 12.08 20.37 -4.44
N ALA A 454 12.24 21.67 -4.68
CA ALA A 454 12.63 22.22 -5.96
C ALA A 454 13.79 23.20 -5.78
N LYS A 455 14.70 23.24 -6.75
CA LYS A 455 15.85 24.15 -6.73
C LYS A 455 15.79 25.08 -7.92
N VAL A 456 15.84 26.39 -7.66
CA VAL A 456 15.97 27.41 -8.70
C VAL A 456 17.44 27.77 -8.83
N VAL A 457 17.97 27.65 -10.05
CA VAL A 457 19.37 27.93 -10.38
C VAL A 457 19.44 29.10 -11.35
N GLU A 458 20.58 29.80 -11.40
CA GLU A 458 20.79 30.85 -12.39
C GLU A 458 20.58 30.29 -13.81
N ALA A 459 19.87 31.02 -14.65
CA ALA A 459 19.71 30.63 -16.03
C ALA A 459 21.06 30.75 -16.73
N ASN A 460 21.64 29.62 -17.16
CA ASN A 460 22.75 29.64 -18.10
C ASN A 460 22.34 30.48 -19.32
N GLN A 461 23.16 31.47 -19.67
CA GLN A 461 22.90 32.40 -20.77
C GLN A 461 22.59 31.66 -22.07
#